data_AF-A0A1J5N4R9-F1
#
_entry.id   AF-A0A1J5N4R9-F1
#
_cell.length_a   1.000
_cell.length_b   1.000
_cell.length_c   1.000
_cell.angle_alpha   90.00
_cell.angle_beta   90.00
_cell.angle_gamma   90.00
#
_symmetry.space_group_name_H-M   'P 1'
#
loop_
_entity.id
_entity.type
_entity.pdbx_description
1 polymer ?
#
loop_
_entity_poly.entity_id
_entity_poly.type
_entity_poly.pdbx_seq_one_letter_code
_entity_poly.pdbx_strand_id
1 'polypeptide(L)'
;MLCDKAYAEKADSRKGGVGTETLIITPEIYGQADPASKEQRYIPIIMERDEQGQACCPIFLSGRSYIDMSTPDLFEKGFEQLLRAIFNKPVFKKPELGKPPAYILSDEEITLGSSSKQRVAMTALQAGKANALGACRDYFDTVVENLERFRVEPEGDGELDDRLVRSIEMLEEPKNELVEFFAILIRYVPAQQAGETLRRFIERLYPFTQWPDDGRHQWVEIAADNYRFFLHELFLCAVAIALKEERFEVVPELVQDFYFVGRFSSNEHPMKSYTHYRPYLGGLNDVRNARLELNRRSIHADMLKGRADMCPSLSFYHLMQADFFLYLHSYLNGREEGHLWYPVSLLYTGYRSAPFEIFARSQSTAYFERMKVALGVESKVPLVELCGEFATGKIEPPKWGFESFSPAYLIAIDTLCTKP
;
A
#
# COMPACT_ATOMS: atom_id res chain seq x y z
N MET A 1 23.79 -28.75 28.06
CA MET A 1 23.64 -29.47 29.35
C MET A 1 22.96 -30.78 29.03
N LEU A 2 23.55 -31.91 29.40
CA LEU A 2 22.98 -33.23 29.18
C LEU A 2 22.23 -33.64 30.45
N CYS A 3 20.92 -33.85 30.35
CA CYS A 3 20.07 -34.24 31.46
C CYS A 3 19.77 -35.73 31.35
N ASP A 4 20.41 -36.51 32.22
CA ASP A 4 20.10 -37.93 32.47
C ASP A 4 19.43 -38.09 33.85
N LYS A 5 18.89 -39.29 34.14
CA LYS A 5 18.21 -39.55 35.42
C LYS A 5 19.13 -39.34 36.64
N ALA A 6 20.42 -39.69 36.49
CA ALA A 6 21.41 -39.52 37.55
C ALA A 6 21.74 -38.04 37.84
N TYR A 7 21.69 -37.17 36.83
CA TYR A 7 21.92 -35.74 36.93
C TYR A 7 20.72 -35.03 37.55
N ALA A 8 19.49 -35.40 37.17
CA ALA A 8 18.27 -34.88 37.77
C ALA A 8 18.20 -35.19 39.28
N GLU A 9 18.41 -36.46 39.66
CA GLU A 9 18.37 -36.87 41.07
C GLU A 9 19.48 -36.22 41.91
N LYS A 10 20.69 -36.06 41.36
CA LYS A 10 21.80 -35.39 42.07
C LYS A 10 21.60 -33.88 42.20
N ALA A 11 21.03 -33.23 41.18
CA ALA A 11 20.74 -31.79 41.21
C ALA A 11 19.62 -31.46 42.21
N ASP A 12 18.57 -32.28 42.27
CA ASP A 12 17.41 -32.04 43.13
C ASP A 12 17.66 -32.46 44.60
N SER A 13 18.44 -33.51 44.86
CA SER A 13 18.65 -34.04 46.22
C SER A 13 19.73 -33.33 47.06
N ARG A 14 20.54 -32.44 46.46
CA ARG A 14 21.63 -31.65 47.10
C ARG A 14 22.50 -32.46 48.09
N LYS A 15 22.64 -33.78 47.92
CA LYS A 15 23.43 -34.67 48.80
C LYS A 15 24.70 -35.14 48.11
N GLY A 16 25.83 -34.55 48.54
CA GLY A 16 27.15 -35.16 48.52
C GLY A 16 27.84 -35.35 47.16
N GLY A 17 28.76 -34.44 46.82
CA GLY A 17 29.92 -34.80 46.00
C GLY A 17 29.85 -34.60 44.49
N VAL A 18 29.15 -33.59 43.99
CA VAL A 18 29.40 -33.02 42.63
C VAL A 18 29.75 -31.54 42.79
N GLY A 19 30.78 -31.28 43.59
CA GLY A 19 31.17 -29.96 44.09
C GLY A 19 31.83 -29.03 43.06
N THR A 20 31.52 -29.13 41.77
CA THR A 20 32.09 -28.20 40.78
C THR A 20 31.13 -27.82 39.65
N GLU A 21 30.26 -28.72 39.16
CA GLU A 21 29.32 -28.37 38.08
C GLU A 21 27.97 -27.85 38.60
N THR A 22 27.39 -28.46 39.64
CA THR A 22 26.11 -27.97 40.23
C THR A 22 26.28 -26.62 40.96
N LEU A 23 27.52 -26.27 41.32
CA LEU A 23 27.87 -25.00 41.97
C LEU A 23 27.89 -23.79 41.01
N ILE A 24 27.88 -24.00 39.68
CA ILE A 24 27.99 -22.90 38.70
C ILE A 24 26.62 -22.48 38.15
N ILE A 25 25.58 -23.31 38.30
CA ILE A 25 24.24 -23.04 37.75
C ILE A 25 23.21 -23.04 38.89
N THR A 26 23.24 -22.00 39.71
CA THR A 26 22.15 -21.70 40.65
C THR A 26 20.97 -21.03 39.92
N PRO A 27 19.73 -21.16 40.44
CA PRO A 27 18.56 -20.45 39.91
C PRO A 27 18.77 -18.93 39.82
N GLU A 28 19.65 -18.38 40.65
CA GLU A 28 20.01 -16.95 40.69
C GLU A 28 20.87 -16.52 39.49
N ILE A 29 21.87 -17.32 39.08
CA ILE A 29 22.71 -17.03 37.90
C ILE A 29 21.90 -17.15 36.60
N TYR A 30 20.93 -18.06 36.56
CA TYR A 30 20.04 -18.26 35.42
C TYR A 30 18.79 -17.38 35.41
N GLY A 31 18.44 -16.80 36.57
CA GLY A 31 17.40 -15.80 36.76
C GLY A 31 17.87 -14.39 36.42
N GLN A 32 19.15 -14.08 36.60
CA GLN A 32 19.79 -12.82 36.15
C GLN A 32 20.08 -12.78 34.65
N ALA A 33 20.03 -13.93 33.96
CA ALA A 33 20.05 -13.99 32.51
C ALA A 33 18.70 -13.49 31.97
N ASP A 34 18.65 -12.18 31.74
CA ASP A 34 17.56 -11.43 31.15
C ASP A 34 16.94 -12.20 29.96
N PRO A 35 15.61 -12.45 29.90
CA PRO A 35 14.97 -13.10 28.75
C PRO A 35 15.16 -12.34 27.42
N ALA A 36 15.65 -11.09 27.46
CA ALA A 36 16.04 -10.30 26.30
C ALA A 36 17.52 -10.41 25.90
N SER A 37 18.36 -11.07 26.71
CA SER A 37 19.77 -11.31 26.36
C SER A 37 19.86 -12.43 25.32
N LYS A 38 20.21 -12.07 24.09
CA LYS A 38 20.39 -12.94 22.91
C LYS A 38 21.53 -13.98 23.01
N GLU A 39 21.94 -14.36 24.21
CA GLU A 39 22.91 -15.43 24.44
C GLU A 39 22.24 -16.54 25.25
N GLN A 40 21.64 -17.51 24.56
CA GLN A 40 21.29 -18.80 25.15
C GLN A 40 22.58 -19.52 25.58
N ARG A 41 23.17 -19.13 26.71
CA ARG A 41 24.45 -19.69 27.18
C ARG A 41 24.36 -21.16 27.55
N TYR A 42 23.16 -21.69 27.82
CA TYR A 42 23.01 -23.12 27.98
C TYR A 42 21.70 -23.67 27.43
N ILE A 43 21.86 -24.75 26.66
CA ILE A 43 20.81 -25.48 25.96
C ILE A 43 20.61 -26.81 26.72
N PRO A 44 19.44 -27.05 27.34
CA PRO A 44 19.14 -28.32 28.00
C PRO A 44 18.76 -29.38 26.97
N ILE A 45 19.44 -30.53 27.03
CA ILE A 45 19.26 -31.69 26.16
C ILE A 45 18.82 -32.87 27.03
N ILE A 46 17.70 -33.49 26.66
CA ILE A 46 17.11 -34.60 27.42
C ILE A 46 17.55 -35.92 26.81
N MET A 47 18.21 -36.75 27.60
CA MET A 47 18.73 -38.06 27.17
C MET A 47 17.81 -39.21 27.59
N GLU A 48 17.03 -39.04 28.66
CA GLU A 48 16.19 -40.10 29.24
C GLU A 48 14.83 -39.53 29.71
N ARG A 49 13.79 -40.36 29.63
CA ARG A 49 12.45 -40.10 30.18
C ARG A 49 12.14 -41.15 31.25
N ASP A 50 11.35 -40.76 32.25
CA ASP A 50 10.95 -41.65 33.35
C ASP A 50 9.85 -42.66 32.92
N GLU A 51 9.48 -43.57 33.84
CA GLU A 51 8.44 -44.60 33.62
C GLU A 51 7.03 -44.01 33.39
N GLN A 52 6.83 -42.71 33.62
CA GLN A 52 5.58 -41.99 33.35
C GLN A 52 5.64 -41.16 32.06
N GLY A 53 6.74 -41.27 31.29
CA GLY A 53 6.94 -40.57 30.03
C GLY A 53 7.33 -39.10 30.21
N GLN A 54 7.66 -38.66 31.43
CA GLN A 54 8.08 -37.30 31.73
C GLN A 54 9.59 -37.15 31.54
N ALA A 55 9.98 -35.96 31.07
CA ALA A 55 11.37 -35.59 30.84
C ALA A 55 12.17 -35.58 32.15
N CYS A 56 13.26 -36.35 32.23
CA CYS A 56 14.16 -36.32 33.39
C CYS A 56 14.96 -35.00 33.39
N CYS A 57 14.36 -33.94 33.92
CA CYS A 57 14.99 -32.63 34.05
C CYS A 57 14.92 -32.14 35.51
N PRO A 58 15.98 -31.49 36.03
CA PRO A 58 15.94 -30.87 37.34
C PRO A 58 14.81 -29.85 37.47
N ILE A 59 14.25 -29.69 38.68
CA ILE A 59 13.06 -28.86 38.94
C ILE A 59 13.22 -27.41 38.44
N PHE A 60 14.44 -26.87 38.47
CA PHE A 60 14.76 -25.50 38.03
C PHE A 60 14.69 -25.26 36.51
N LEU A 61 14.60 -26.33 35.68
CA LEU A 61 14.52 -26.25 34.21
C LEU A 61 13.12 -26.54 33.66
N SER A 62 12.16 -26.91 34.51
CA SER A 62 10.82 -27.36 34.13
C SER A 62 9.97 -26.34 33.36
N GLY A 63 10.29 -25.04 33.41
CA GLY A 63 9.52 -23.96 32.77
C GLY A 63 10.10 -23.40 31.47
N ARG A 64 11.18 -23.95 30.90
CA ARG A 64 11.85 -23.39 29.70
C ARG A 64 12.04 -24.43 28.59
N SER A 65 12.18 -23.95 27.35
CA SER A 65 12.32 -24.79 26.15
C SER A 65 13.54 -25.72 26.24
N TYR A 66 13.33 -27.01 25.93
CA TYR A 66 14.36 -28.06 25.91
C TYR A 66 14.40 -28.77 24.56
N ILE A 67 15.54 -29.39 24.24
CA ILE A 67 15.70 -30.26 23.06
C ILE A 67 15.64 -31.71 23.53
N ASP A 68 14.70 -32.48 22.96
CA ASP A 68 14.51 -33.88 23.30
C ASP A 68 15.30 -34.78 22.35
N MET A 69 16.12 -35.66 22.91
CA MET A 69 16.90 -36.67 22.20
C MET A 69 16.71 -38.08 22.80
N SER A 70 15.64 -38.31 23.57
CA SER A 70 15.48 -39.52 24.40
C SER A 70 15.19 -40.81 23.62
N THR A 71 14.80 -40.73 22.34
CA THR A 71 14.52 -41.91 21.49
C THR A 71 15.23 -41.81 20.14
N PRO A 72 15.53 -42.95 19.47
CA PRO A 72 16.24 -42.94 18.19
C PRO A 72 15.58 -42.07 17.11
N ASP A 73 14.24 -42.05 17.06
CA ASP A 73 13.47 -41.23 16.10
C ASP A 73 13.49 -39.73 16.43
N LEU A 74 13.64 -39.37 17.71
CA LEU A 74 13.75 -37.98 18.17
C LEU A 74 15.19 -37.47 18.15
N PHE A 75 16.17 -38.38 18.14
CA PHE A 75 17.59 -38.05 18.13
C PHE A 75 17.98 -37.25 16.88
N GLU A 76 17.56 -37.67 15.68
CA GLU A 76 17.91 -36.94 14.45
C GLU A 76 17.29 -35.52 14.42
N LYS A 77 16.03 -35.39 14.84
CA LYS A 77 15.33 -34.11 14.89
C LYS A 77 15.91 -33.19 15.98
N GLY A 78 16.21 -33.74 17.15
CA GLY A 78 16.84 -33.00 18.24
C GLY A 78 18.26 -32.56 17.87
N PHE A 79 19.02 -33.41 17.19
CA PHE A 79 20.40 -33.10 16.77
C PHE A 79 20.44 -31.96 15.75
N GLU A 80 19.51 -31.94 14.79
CA GLU A 80 19.37 -30.82 13.85
C GLU A 80 19.00 -29.51 14.58
N GLN A 81 18.10 -29.57 15.56
CA GLN A 81 17.72 -28.42 16.38
C GLN A 81 18.91 -27.91 17.23
N LEU A 82 19.73 -28.80 17.78
CA LEU A 82 20.93 -28.44 18.53
C LEU A 82 21.97 -27.76 17.63
N LEU A 83 22.23 -28.32 16.44
CA LEU A 83 23.11 -27.72 15.43
C LEU A 83 22.66 -26.30 15.08
N ARG A 84 21.37 -26.11 14.80
CA ARG A 84 20.81 -24.80 14.47
C ARG A 84 20.89 -23.80 15.64
N ALA A 85 20.73 -24.27 16.88
CA ALA A 85 20.88 -23.45 18.07
C ALA A 85 22.33 -23.01 18.31
N ILE A 86 23.31 -23.93 18.14
CA ILE A 86 24.75 -23.61 18.25
C ILE A 86 25.17 -22.56 17.22
N PHE A 87 24.65 -22.65 15.99
CA PHE A 87 24.98 -21.73 14.90
C PHE A 87 24.08 -20.48 14.81
N ASN A 88 23.20 -20.22 15.80
CA ASN A 88 22.28 -19.09 15.81
C ASN A 88 21.42 -18.95 14.53
N LYS A 89 21.00 -20.08 13.93
CA LYS A 89 20.18 -20.12 12.71
C LYS A 89 18.80 -20.75 12.98
N PRO A 90 17.88 -20.02 13.63
CA PRO A 90 16.53 -20.52 13.91
C PRO A 90 15.77 -20.83 12.61
N VAL A 91 14.95 -21.90 12.63
CA VAL A 91 14.14 -22.35 11.48
C VAL A 91 13.17 -21.27 10.99
N PHE A 92 12.75 -20.37 11.89
CA PHE A 92 11.88 -19.23 11.58
C PHE A 92 12.60 -17.93 11.93
N LYS A 93 13.09 -17.23 10.91
CA LYS A 93 13.58 -15.86 11.05
C LYS A 93 12.32 -14.98 11.18
N LYS A 94 12.11 -14.34 12.35
CA LYS A 94 11.06 -13.31 12.46
C LYS A 94 11.32 -12.28 11.35
N PRO A 95 10.30 -11.92 10.54
CA PRO A 95 10.45 -10.81 9.61
C PRO A 95 10.89 -9.57 10.38
N GLU A 96 11.71 -8.72 9.77
CA GLU A 96 12.11 -7.46 10.39
C GLU A 96 10.84 -6.67 10.75
N LEU A 97 10.79 -6.16 11.98
CA LEU A 97 9.73 -5.26 12.41
C LEU A 97 9.71 -4.08 11.43
N GLY A 98 8.56 -3.81 10.83
CA GLY A 98 8.38 -2.61 10.01
C GLY A 98 8.80 -1.40 10.82
N LYS A 99 9.49 -0.45 10.18
CA LYS A 99 9.80 0.83 10.82
C LYS A 99 8.47 1.45 11.29
N PRO A 100 8.39 1.98 12.53
CA PRO A 100 7.22 2.74 12.94
C PRO A 100 6.99 3.86 11.91
N PRO A 101 5.75 4.07 11.45
CA PRO A 101 5.44 5.15 10.52
C PRO A 101 5.98 6.48 11.06
N ALA A 102 6.60 7.29 10.18
CA ALA A 102 7.29 8.52 10.58
C ALA A 102 6.39 9.50 11.36
N TYR A 103 5.06 9.45 11.15
CA TYR A 103 4.08 10.32 11.83
C TYR A 103 4.06 10.16 13.37
N ILE A 104 4.54 9.04 13.92
CA ILE A 104 4.56 8.82 15.38
C ILE A 104 5.75 9.54 16.04
N LEU A 105 6.80 9.84 15.28
CA LEU A 105 8.10 10.31 15.80
C LEU A 105 8.44 11.76 15.42
N SER A 106 7.60 12.44 14.63
CA SER A 106 7.85 13.81 14.18
C SER A 106 7.15 14.83 15.07
N ASP A 107 7.92 15.69 15.76
CA ASP A 107 7.43 16.83 16.55
C ASP A 107 6.92 18.02 15.68
N GLU A 108 6.91 17.88 14.35
CA GLU A 108 6.44 18.89 13.40
C GLU A 108 5.22 18.37 12.60
N GLU A 109 4.05 18.35 13.23
CA GLU A 109 2.79 18.09 12.50
C GLU A 109 2.42 19.28 11.61
N ILE A 110 2.80 19.21 10.32
CA ILE A 110 2.26 20.11 9.31
C ILE A 110 0.81 19.71 9.06
N THR A 111 -0.13 20.49 9.60
CA THR A 111 -1.57 20.28 9.38
C THR A 111 -2.14 21.27 8.38
N LEU A 112 -3.16 20.83 7.62
CA LEU A 112 -3.90 21.69 6.69
C LEU A 112 -4.87 22.65 7.40
N GLY A 113 -5.20 22.39 8.68
CA GLY A 113 -6.23 23.17 9.40
C GLY A 113 -7.64 23.05 8.82
N SER A 114 -7.89 22.07 7.94
CA SER A 114 -9.10 21.91 7.15
C SER A 114 -10.20 21.09 7.84
N SER A 115 -9.87 20.31 8.87
CA SER A 115 -10.78 19.33 9.49
C SER A 115 -12.07 19.96 10.05
N SER A 116 -12.00 21.19 10.57
CA SER A 116 -13.20 21.90 11.04
C SER A 116 -14.18 22.22 9.90
N LYS A 117 -13.66 22.68 8.75
CA LYS A 117 -14.44 22.96 7.55
C LYS A 117 -14.94 21.68 6.89
N GLN A 118 -14.11 20.63 6.86
CA GLN A 118 -14.50 19.30 6.38
C GLN A 118 -15.74 18.80 7.12
N ARG A 119 -15.72 18.82 8.46
CA ARG A 119 -16.86 18.38 9.28
C ARG A 119 -18.13 19.19 9.02
N VAL A 120 -18.00 20.50 8.86
CA VAL A 120 -19.14 21.39 8.53
C VAL A 120 -19.71 21.03 7.15
N ALA A 121 -18.85 20.86 6.15
CA ALA A 121 -19.25 20.49 4.80
C ALA A 121 -19.90 19.10 4.75
N MET A 122 -19.32 18.09 5.40
CA MET A 122 -19.90 16.74 5.51
C MET A 122 -21.28 16.78 6.16
N THR A 123 -21.44 17.50 7.26
CA THR A 123 -22.73 17.65 7.95
C THR A 123 -23.76 18.33 7.04
N ALA A 124 -23.35 19.36 6.29
CA ALA A 124 -24.24 20.06 5.36
C ALA A 124 -24.67 19.17 4.19
N LEU A 125 -23.76 18.36 3.65
CA LEU A 125 -24.03 17.39 2.58
C LEU A 125 -25.01 16.31 3.04
N GLN A 126 -24.73 15.67 4.18
CA GLN A 126 -25.58 14.61 4.74
C GLN A 126 -26.98 15.12 5.10
N ALA A 127 -27.08 16.38 5.58
CA ALA A 127 -28.36 17.01 5.89
C ALA A 127 -29.08 17.61 4.66
N GLY A 128 -28.48 17.54 3.46
CA GLY A 128 -29.08 18.07 2.23
C GLY A 128 -29.31 19.59 2.25
N LYS A 129 -28.46 20.36 2.94
CA LYS A 129 -28.64 21.81 3.07
C LYS A 129 -28.37 22.52 1.74
N ALA A 130 -29.12 23.59 1.45
CA ALA A 130 -28.96 24.38 0.22
C ALA A 130 -27.55 25.00 0.07
N ASN A 131 -26.85 25.28 1.17
CA ASN A 131 -25.50 25.82 1.17
C ASN A 131 -24.39 24.76 1.20
N ALA A 132 -24.72 23.46 1.07
CA ALA A 132 -23.74 22.38 1.23
C ALA A 132 -22.58 22.48 0.22
N LEU A 133 -22.87 22.73 -1.06
CA LEU A 133 -21.82 22.93 -2.08
C LEU A 133 -20.96 24.18 -1.85
N GLY A 134 -21.52 25.20 -1.19
CA GLY A 134 -20.74 26.36 -0.73
C GLY A 134 -19.70 25.95 0.32
N ALA A 135 -20.14 25.23 1.35
CA ALA A 135 -19.24 24.70 2.39
C ALA A 135 -18.19 23.72 1.82
N CYS A 136 -18.54 22.94 0.78
CA CYS A 136 -17.58 22.09 0.08
C CYS A 136 -16.46 22.91 -0.57
N ARG A 137 -16.80 24.02 -1.23
CA ARG A 137 -15.79 24.92 -1.83
C ARG A 137 -14.90 25.53 -0.75
N ASP A 138 -15.49 26.04 0.33
CA ASP A 138 -14.73 26.63 1.44
C ASP A 138 -13.73 25.64 2.07
N TYR A 139 -14.11 24.35 2.14
CA TYR A 139 -13.23 23.27 2.59
C TYR A 139 -12.07 23.05 1.61
N PHE A 140 -12.38 22.85 0.32
CA PHE A 140 -11.36 22.66 -0.71
C PHE A 140 -10.43 23.86 -0.88
N ASP A 141 -10.94 25.08 -0.72
CA ASP A 141 -10.12 26.30 -0.72
C ASP A 141 -9.05 26.24 0.36
N THR A 142 -9.43 25.86 1.59
CA THR A 142 -8.48 25.72 2.70
C THR A 142 -7.48 24.59 2.50
N VAL A 143 -7.88 23.48 1.86
CA VAL A 143 -6.93 22.42 1.49
C VAL A 143 -5.91 22.96 0.49
N VAL A 144 -6.36 23.59 -0.60
CA VAL A 144 -5.49 24.13 -1.66
C VAL A 144 -4.54 25.20 -1.11
N GLU A 145 -5.03 26.14 -0.31
CA GLU A 145 -4.24 27.22 0.28
C GLU A 145 -3.10 26.70 1.17
N ASN A 146 -3.35 25.64 1.94
CA ASN A 146 -2.39 25.10 2.89
C ASN A 146 -1.53 23.97 2.32
N LEU A 147 -1.84 23.46 1.12
CA LEU A 147 -1.08 22.40 0.49
C LEU A 147 0.35 22.83 0.16
N GLU A 148 0.59 24.13 -0.08
CA GLU A 148 1.92 24.71 -0.33
C GLU A 148 2.92 24.44 0.80
N ARG A 149 2.44 24.22 2.03
CA ARG A 149 3.29 23.90 3.20
C ARG A 149 4.06 22.60 3.06
N PHE A 150 3.62 21.71 2.17
CA PHE A 150 4.26 20.41 1.92
C PHE A 150 5.33 20.46 0.82
N ARG A 151 5.62 21.65 0.25
CA ARG A 151 6.55 21.78 -0.87
C ARG A 151 7.95 21.37 -0.45
N VAL A 152 8.58 20.55 -1.29
CA VAL A 152 9.96 20.11 -1.08
C VAL A 152 10.88 20.98 -1.94
N GLU A 153 11.74 21.76 -1.30
CA GLU A 153 12.77 22.55 -1.97
C GLU A 153 13.93 21.65 -2.43
N PRO A 154 14.53 21.85 -3.62
CA PRO A 154 15.67 21.07 -4.09
C PRO A 154 16.86 21.18 -3.15
N GLU A 155 17.12 22.37 -2.63
CA GLU A 155 18.13 22.64 -1.62
C GLU A 155 17.56 22.39 -0.22
N GLY A 156 18.36 21.80 0.67
CA GLY A 156 17.98 21.57 2.06
C GLY A 156 18.81 20.48 2.70
N ASP A 157 18.54 20.21 3.98
CA ASP A 157 19.27 19.22 4.76
C ASP A 157 18.87 17.78 4.39
N GLY A 158 19.88 16.95 4.12
CA GLY A 158 19.74 15.57 3.68
C GLY A 158 19.33 15.39 2.21
N GLU A 159 19.25 14.13 1.81
CA GLU A 159 18.95 13.72 0.44
C GLU A 159 17.54 14.16 0.01
N LEU A 160 17.42 14.66 -1.23
CA LEU A 160 16.15 15.14 -1.76
C LEU A 160 15.08 14.03 -1.77
N ASP A 161 15.45 12.80 -2.12
CA ASP A 161 14.49 11.70 -2.15
C ASP A 161 14.02 11.25 -0.75
N ASP A 162 14.85 11.40 0.29
CA ASP A 162 14.39 11.20 1.68
C ASP A 162 13.40 12.30 2.09
N ARG A 163 13.64 13.55 1.69
CA ARG A 163 12.69 14.66 1.94
C ARG A 163 11.37 14.47 1.19
N LEU A 164 11.41 13.99 -0.05
CA LEU A 164 10.21 13.64 -0.82
C LEU A 164 9.38 12.56 -0.12
N VAL A 165 10.02 11.48 0.34
CA VAL A 165 9.32 10.41 1.08
C VAL A 165 8.70 10.94 2.38
N ARG A 166 9.43 11.74 3.16
CA ARG A 166 8.88 12.36 4.38
C ARG A 166 7.66 13.23 4.08
N SER A 167 7.70 14.03 3.01
CA SER A 167 6.55 14.84 2.59
C SER A 167 5.35 13.98 2.19
N ILE A 168 5.56 12.87 1.47
CA ILE A 168 4.49 11.92 1.12
C ILE A 168 3.89 11.26 2.37
N GLU A 169 4.73 10.89 3.35
CA GLU A 169 4.28 10.34 4.63
C GLU A 169 3.43 11.36 5.41
N MET A 170 3.83 12.64 5.45
CA MET A 170 3.05 13.71 6.08
C MET A 170 1.70 13.98 5.36
N LEU A 171 1.62 13.70 4.05
CA LEU A 171 0.38 13.81 3.26
C LEU A 171 -0.60 12.65 3.49
N GLU A 172 -0.29 11.68 4.35
CA GLU A 172 -1.19 10.57 4.75
C GLU A 172 -2.53 11.07 5.33
N GLU A 173 -2.46 11.92 6.35
CA GLU A 173 -3.62 12.47 7.05
C GLU A 173 -4.49 13.33 6.11
N PRO A 174 -3.93 14.32 5.38
CA PRO A 174 -4.65 15.02 4.32
C PRO A 174 -5.35 14.11 3.30
N LYS A 175 -4.68 13.04 2.86
CA LYS A 175 -5.27 12.07 1.92
C LYS A 175 -6.47 11.38 2.55
N ASN A 176 -6.36 10.90 3.79
CA ASN A 176 -7.46 10.21 4.46
C ASN A 176 -8.67 11.13 4.66
N GLU A 177 -8.43 12.39 5.08
CA GLU A 177 -9.45 13.43 5.22
C GLU A 177 -10.20 13.69 3.89
N LEU A 178 -9.46 13.81 2.79
CA LEU A 178 -10.03 14.01 1.46
C LEU A 178 -10.80 12.80 0.95
N VAL A 179 -10.28 11.59 1.14
CA VAL A 179 -10.94 10.35 0.69
C VAL A 179 -12.26 10.12 1.42
N GLU A 180 -12.32 10.37 2.72
CA GLU A 180 -13.58 10.34 3.48
C GLU A 180 -14.57 11.37 2.93
N PHE A 181 -14.10 12.59 2.65
CA PHE A 181 -14.94 13.63 2.08
C PHE A 181 -15.46 13.27 0.69
N PHE A 182 -14.63 12.70 -0.18
CA PHE A 182 -15.03 12.25 -1.52
C PHE A 182 -16.14 11.20 -1.45
N ALA A 183 -16.06 10.27 -0.50
CA ALA A 183 -17.11 9.27 -0.29
C ALA A 183 -18.46 9.90 0.07
N ILE A 184 -18.48 10.90 0.97
CA ILE A 184 -19.70 11.63 1.30
C ILE A 184 -20.21 12.44 0.11
N LEU A 185 -19.33 13.15 -0.60
CA LEU A 185 -19.72 13.95 -1.75
C LEU A 185 -20.36 13.09 -2.84
N ILE A 186 -19.71 11.98 -3.24
CA ILE A 186 -20.20 11.06 -4.27
C ILE A 186 -21.52 10.41 -3.85
N ARG A 187 -21.68 10.07 -2.57
CA ARG A 187 -22.89 9.40 -2.07
C ARG A 187 -24.11 10.32 -2.06
N TYR A 188 -23.97 11.55 -1.56
CA TYR A 188 -25.12 12.43 -1.26
C TYR A 188 -25.42 13.49 -2.33
N VAL A 189 -24.46 13.84 -3.20
CA VAL A 189 -24.66 14.86 -4.24
C VAL A 189 -25.04 14.20 -5.57
N PRO A 190 -25.89 14.82 -6.42
CA PRO A 190 -26.15 14.35 -7.78
C PRO A 190 -24.85 14.13 -8.57
N ALA A 191 -24.80 13.07 -9.39
CA ALA A 191 -23.56 12.58 -9.99
C ALA A 191 -22.79 13.65 -10.79
N GLN A 192 -23.49 14.40 -11.64
CA GLN A 192 -22.90 15.49 -12.42
C GLN A 192 -22.26 16.56 -11.53
N GLN A 193 -22.98 17.05 -10.51
CA GLN A 193 -22.47 18.08 -9.59
C GLN A 193 -21.30 17.57 -8.74
N ALA A 194 -21.35 16.30 -8.30
CA ALA A 194 -20.24 15.67 -7.58
C ALA A 194 -18.99 15.57 -8.46
N GLY A 195 -19.15 15.09 -9.70
CA GLY A 195 -18.08 14.98 -10.68
C GLY A 195 -17.45 16.32 -11.04
N GLU A 196 -18.26 17.33 -11.37
CA GLU A 196 -17.78 18.71 -11.64
C GLU A 196 -17.02 19.30 -10.45
N THR A 197 -17.53 19.08 -9.24
CA THR A 197 -16.92 19.59 -8.00
C THR A 197 -15.56 18.94 -7.74
N LEU A 198 -15.44 17.62 -7.92
CA LEU A 198 -14.17 16.90 -7.82
C LEU A 198 -13.20 17.29 -8.92
N ARG A 199 -13.66 17.39 -10.18
CA ARG A 199 -12.85 17.81 -11.32
C ARG A 199 -12.18 19.15 -11.05
N ARG A 200 -12.97 20.17 -10.69
CA ARG A 200 -12.44 21.53 -10.40
C ARG A 200 -11.47 21.55 -9.22
N PHE A 201 -11.69 20.71 -8.21
CA PHE A 201 -10.75 20.57 -7.11
C PHE A 201 -9.41 20.00 -7.59
N ILE A 202 -9.45 18.89 -8.35
CA ILE A 202 -8.26 18.22 -8.89
C ILE A 202 -7.49 19.15 -9.85
N GLU A 203 -8.17 19.92 -10.70
CA GLU A 203 -7.54 20.94 -11.57
C GLU A 203 -6.71 21.94 -10.77
N ARG A 204 -7.20 22.36 -9.60
CA ARG A 204 -6.48 23.30 -8.74
C ARG A 204 -5.27 22.69 -8.03
N LEU A 205 -5.20 21.37 -7.95
CA LEU A 205 -4.03 20.66 -7.40
C LEU A 205 -2.93 20.48 -8.46
N TYR A 206 -3.28 20.46 -9.74
CA TYR A 206 -2.31 20.22 -10.81
C TYR A 206 -1.11 21.19 -10.80
N PRO A 207 -1.28 22.52 -10.60
CA PRO A 207 -0.16 23.45 -10.56
C PRO A 207 0.93 23.12 -9.54
N PHE A 208 0.62 22.40 -8.45
CA PHE A 208 1.62 21.98 -7.47
C PHE A 208 2.58 20.92 -8.01
N THR A 209 2.18 20.17 -9.04
CA THR A 209 3.02 19.17 -9.73
C THR A 209 4.03 19.79 -10.69
N GLN A 210 3.89 21.09 -10.94
CA GLN A 210 4.80 21.91 -11.71
C GLN A 210 5.71 22.70 -10.78
N TRP A 211 6.87 23.09 -11.29
CA TRP A 211 7.77 23.97 -10.57
C TRP A 211 7.23 25.42 -10.56
N PRO A 212 7.30 26.16 -9.44
CA PRO A 212 6.90 27.56 -9.41
C PRO A 212 7.73 28.40 -10.39
N ASP A 213 7.06 29.20 -11.22
CA ASP A 213 7.72 30.25 -12.01
C ASP A 213 7.97 31.46 -11.11
N ASP A 214 8.94 31.32 -10.20
CA ASP A 214 9.36 32.34 -9.24
C ASP A 214 10.71 32.99 -9.62
N GLY A 215 11.15 32.78 -10.86
CA GLY A 215 12.39 33.34 -11.39
C GLY A 215 13.67 32.60 -10.97
N ARG A 216 13.58 31.46 -10.26
CA ARG A 216 14.75 30.63 -9.93
C ARG A 216 15.26 29.87 -11.14
N HIS A 217 16.58 29.87 -11.34
CA HIS A 217 17.24 29.37 -12.56
C HIS A 217 17.58 27.87 -12.59
N GLN A 218 17.32 27.12 -11.50
CA GLN A 218 17.61 25.68 -11.45
C GLN A 218 16.33 24.88 -11.21
N TRP A 219 15.83 24.31 -12.29
CA TRP A 219 14.70 23.39 -12.24
C TRP A 219 15.19 21.99 -11.88
N VAL A 220 14.73 21.46 -10.75
CA VAL A 220 14.91 20.05 -10.39
C VAL A 220 13.58 19.34 -10.56
N GLU A 221 13.44 18.61 -11.68
CA GLU A 221 12.18 17.99 -12.09
C GLU A 221 11.53 17.15 -10.98
N ILE A 222 12.33 16.35 -10.28
CA ILE A 222 11.85 15.40 -9.26
C ILE A 222 11.37 16.07 -7.96
N ALA A 223 11.63 17.36 -7.75
CA ALA A 223 11.30 18.04 -6.49
C ALA A 223 9.78 18.20 -6.27
N ALA A 224 8.97 18.05 -7.32
CA ALA A 224 7.50 18.03 -7.24
C ALA A 224 6.90 16.60 -7.13
N ASP A 225 7.72 15.56 -7.00
CA ASP A 225 7.25 14.16 -7.01
C ASP A 225 6.32 13.83 -5.84
N ASN A 226 6.42 14.54 -4.72
CA ASN A 226 5.51 14.39 -3.58
C ASN A 226 4.06 14.77 -3.97
N TYR A 227 3.89 15.89 -4.66
CA TYR A 227 2.58 16.34 -5.14
C TYR A 227 2.08 15.49 -6.30
N ARG A 228 2.97 15.06 -7.19
CA ARG A 228 2.64 14.13 -8.27
C ARG A 228 2.12 12.79 -7.74
N PHE A 229 2.77 12.23 -6.72
CA PHE A 229 2.30 11.04 -6.03
C PHE A 229 0.93 11.27 -5.39
N PHE A 230 0.80 12.34 -4.61
CA PHE A 230 -0.44 12.67 -3.88
C PHE A 230 -1.62 12.88 -4.83
N LEU A 231 -1.42 13.59 -5.93
CA LEU A 231 -2.45 13.85 -6.92
C LEU A 231 -2.88 12.58 -7.65
N HIS A 232 -1.94 11.72 -8.02
CA HIS A 232 -2.22 10.40 -8.57
C HIS A 232 -3.04 9.54 -7.59
N GLU A 233 -2.62 9.49 -6.32
CA GLU A 233 -3.31 8.76 -5.25
C GLU A 233 -4.75 9.26 -5.06
N LEU A 234 -4.95 10.58 -4.99
CA LEU A 234 -6.29 11.17 -4.83
C LEU A 234 -7.20 10.92 -6.04
N PHE A 235 -6.67 11.08 -7.25
CA PHE A 235 -7.43 10.83 -8.48
C PHE A 235 -7.89 9.37 -8.53
N LEU A 236 -6.97 8.45 -8.24
CA LEU A 236 -7.27 7.03 -8.20
C LEU A 236 -8.31 6.69 -7.12
N CYS A 237 -8.19 7.28 -5.93
CA CYS A 237 -9.17 7.14 -4.86
C CYS A 237 -10.56 7.66 -5.25
N ALA A 238 -10.66 8.82 -5.92
CA ALA A 238 -11.94 9.37 -6.35
C ALA A 238 -12.67 8.43 -7.31
N VAL A 239 -11.96 7.89 -8.30
CA VAL A 239 -12.49 6.90 -9.24
C VAL A 239 -12.85 5.59 -8.52
N ALA A 240 -11.99 5.11 -7.61
CA ALA A 240 -12.24 3.91 -6.82
C ALA A 240 -13.51 4.02 -5.98
N ILE A 241 -13.77 5.18 -5.36
CA ILE A 241 -14.99 5.44 -4.61
C ILE A 241 -16.21 5.45 -5.52
N ALA A 242 -16.15 6.13 -6.66
CA ALA A 242 -17.26 6.17 -7.62
C ALA A 242 -17.64 4.77 -8.11
N LEU A 243 -16.64 3.93 -8.43
CA LEU A 243 -16.83 2.54 -8.82
C LEU A 243 -17.36 1.67 -7.67
N LYS A 244 -16.81 1.82 -6.46
CA LYS A 244 -17.22 1.07 -5.26
C LYS A 244 -18.67 1.37 -4.86
N GLU A 245 -19.09 2.63 -4.92
CA GLU A 245 -20.46 3.05 -4.62
C GLU A 245 -21.41 2.81 -5.82
N GLU A 246 -20.92 2.22 -6.91
CA GLU A 246 -21.65 1.99 -8.18
C GLU A 246 -22.32 3.24 -8.75
N ARG A 247 -21.74 4.42 -8.46
CA ARG A 247 -22.14 5.73 -8.98
C ARG A 247 -21.40 5.99 -10.29
N PHE A 248 -21.61 5.10 -11.26
CA PHE A 248 -20.91 5.08 -12.54
C PHE A 248 -20.99 6.39 -13.32
N GLU A 249 -22.07 7.15 -13.14
CA GLU A 249 -22.33 8.42 -13.80
C GLU A 249 -21.40 9.55 -13.32
N VAL A 250 -20.68 9.38 -12.19
CA VAL A 250 -19.65 10.33 -11.73
C VAL A 250 -18.37 10.18 -12.54
N VAL A 251 -18.05 8.96 -13.00
CA VAL A 251 -16.77 8.65 -13.64
C VAL A 251 -16.56 9.46 -14.93
N PRO A 252 -17.55 9.60 -15.84
CA PRO A 252 -17.40 10.41 -17.05
C PRO A 252 -16.89 11.82 -16.80
N GLU A 253 -17.39 12.49 -15.76
CA GLU A 253 -16.95 13.84 -15.38
C GLU A 253 -15.47 13.89 -14.97
N LEU A 254 -14.88 12.76 -14.56
CA LEU A 254 -13.48 12.65 -14.17
C LEU A 254 -12.55 12.17 -15.31
N VAL A 255 -13.08 11.55 -16.37
CA VAL A 255 -12.23 10.87 -17.38
C VAL A 255 -12.53 11.24 -18.83
N GLN A 256 -13.71 11.78 -19.15
CA GLN A 256 -14.09 12.09 -20.54
C GLN A 256 -13.68 13.52 -20.95
N ASP A 257 -13.52 14.41 -19.98
CA ASP A 257 -13.11 15.78 -20.21
C ASP A 257 -11.59 15.93 -20.16
N PHE A 258 -11.09 16.94 -20.87
CA PHE A 258 -9.75 17.41 -20.65
C PHE A 258 -9.72 18.29 -19.39
N TYR A 259 -8.60 18.21 -18.67
CA TYR A 259 -8.33 19.04 -17.51
C TYR A 259 -7.54 20.27 -17.90
N PHE A 260 -7.92 21.41 -17.32
CA PHE A 260 -7.12 22.61 -17.46
C PHE A 260 -5.90 22.52 -16.54
N VAL A 261 -4.71 22.43 -17.14
CA VAL A 261 -3.46 22.22 -16.40
C VAL A 261 -2.73 23.52 -16.02
N GLY A 262 -3.04 24.63 -16.70
CA GLY A 262 -2.39 25.92 -16.44
C GLY A 262 -0.86 25.94 -16.70
N ARG A 263 -0.34 27.15 -16.96
CA ARG A 263 1.06 27.51 -17.28
C ARG A 263 1.72 26.71 -18.40
N PHE A 264 1.94 27.38 -19.53
CA PHE A 264 2.57 26.82 -20.72
C PHE A 264 3.96 27.40 -20.91
N SER A 265 4.92 26.53 -21.23
CA SER A 265 5.93 26.90 -22.23
C SER A 265 5.19 27.12 -23.56
N SER A 266 5.63 28.04 -24.42
CA SER A 266 4.83 28.57 -25.54
C SER A 266 4.24 27.56 -26.56
N ASN A 267 4.53 26.25 -26.44
CA ASN A 267 4.16 25.21 -27.40
C ASN A 267 3.23 24.10 -26.85
N GLU A 268 2.78 24.14 -25.59
CA GLU A 268 1.90 23.08 -25.03
C GLU A 268 0.41 23.45 -25.00
N HIS A 269 -0.45 22.47 -25.25
CA HIS A 269 -1.91 22.65 -25.22
C HIS A 269 -2.45 22.69 -23.78
N PRO A 270 -3.37 23.62 -23.45
CA PRO A 270 -3.85 23.83 -22.08
C PRO A 270 -4.77 22.81 -21.48
N MET A 271 -5.33 21.99 -22.33
CA MET A 271 -6.29 20.96 -21.98
C MET A 271 -5.57 19.63 -22.14
N LYS A 272 -5.41 18.90 -21.04
CA LYS A 272 -4.67 17.62 -20.98
C LYS A 272 -5.58 16.48 -20.56
N SER A 273 -5.34 15.29 -21.09
CA SER A 273 -6.11 14.10 -20.70
C SER A 273 -5.85 13.76 -19.23
N TYR A 274 -6.81 13.10 -18.57
CA TYR A 274 -6.66 12.59 -17.20
C TYR A 274 -5.45 11.66 -17.02
N THR A 275 -4.91 11.09 -18.12
CA THR A 275 -3.67 10.31 -18.11
C THR A 275 -2.46 11.06 -17.55
N HIS A 276 -2.50 12.39 -17.55
CA HIS A 276 -1.46 13.25 -16.95
C HIS A 276 -1.46 13.23 -15.41
N TYR A 277 -2.55 12.81 -14.77
CA TYR A 277 -2.58 12.60 -13.30
C TYR A 277 -1.82 11.37 -12.86
N ARG A 278 -1.19 10.68 -13.80
CA ARG A 278 -0.26 9.58 -13.55
C ARG A 278 1.09 9.92 -14.18
N PRO A 279 1.89 10.79 -13.56
CA PRO A 279 3.26 11.00 -13.98
C PRO A 279 4.16 9.83 -13.57
N TYR A 280 5.30 9.70 -14.25
CA TYR A 280 6.39 8.87 -13.76
C TYR A 280 7.12 9.59 -12.63
N LEU A 281 7.41 8.89 -11.53
CA LEU A 281 8.05 9.46 -10.34
C LEU A 281 9.53 9.09 -10.31
N GLY A 282 10.35 9.85 -11.03
CA GLY A 282 11.79 9.58 -11.16
C GLY A 282 12.55 9.68 -9.83
N GLY A 283 12.14 10.58 -8.93
CA GLY A 283 12.73 10.73 -7.61
C GLY A 283 12.58 9.47 -6.75
N LEU A 284 11.45 8.77 -6.89
CA LEU A 284 11.20 7.50 -6.20
C LEU A 284 11.80 6.32 -6.98
N ASN A 285 11.43 6.14 -8.24
CA ASN A 285 11.73 4.91 -8.97
C ASN A 285 13.17 4.82 -9.49
N ASP A 286 13.81 5.96 -9.78
CA ASP A 286 15.18 5.99 -10.29
C ASP A 286 16.15 6.38 -9.18
N VAL A 287 15.98 7.58 -8.61
CA VAL A 287 16.96 8.16 -7.67
C VAL A 287 17.02 7.37 -6.38
N ARG A 288 15.89 7.26 -5.65
CA ARG A 288 15.85 6.53 -4.37
C ARG A 288 16.16 5.05 -4.54
N ASN A 289 15.54 4.42 -5.53
CA ASN A 289 15.69 2.98 -5.77
C ASN A 289 17.14 2.60 -6.06
N ALA A 290 17.86 3.41 -6.85
CA ALA A 290 19.28 3.22 -7.12
C ALA A 290 20.15 3.55 -5.90
N ARG A 291 19.96 4.73 -5.28
CA ARG A 291 20.78 5.20 -4.14
C ARG A 291 20.75 4.24 -2.96
N LEU A 292 19.59 3.67 -2.67
CA LEU A 292 19.37 2.75 -1.54
C LEU A 292 19.47 1.26 -1.95
N GLU A 293 19.79 0.96 -3.21
CA GLU A 293 19.89 -0.40 -3.76
C GLU A 293 18.67 -1.29 -3.43
N LEU A 294 17.47 -0.71 -3.42
CA LEU A 294 16.25 -1.38 -2.94
C LEU A 294 15.79 -2.50 -3.87
N ASN A 295 16.26 -2.50 -5.13
CA ASN A 295 15.92 -3.47 -6.16
C ASN A 295 14.40 -3.64 -6.32
N ARG A 296 13.63 -2.55 -6.14
CA ARG A 296 12.17 -2.56 -6.30
C ARG A 296 11.79 -2.36 -7.76
N ARG A 297 10.69 -3.00 -8.16
CA ARG A 297 10.09 -2.81 -9.49
C ARG A 297 9.39 -1.45 -9.62
N SER A 298 8.81 -0.95 -8.54
CA SER A 298 8.15 0.35 -8.47
C SER A 298 7.97 0.75 -7.02
N ILE A 299 8.72 1.76 -6.56
CA ILE A 299 8.53 2.32 -5.21
C ILE A 299 7.16 3.02 -5.14
N HIS A 300 6.72 3.62 -6.24
CA HIS A 300 5.38 4.20 -6.35
C HIS A 300 4.29 3.16 -6.00
N ALA A 301 4.36 1.96 -6.60
CA ALA A 301 3.37 0.91 -6.33
C ALA A 301 3.43 0.42 -4.88
N ASP A 302 4.64 0.26 -4.32
CA ASP A 302 4.84 -0.16 -2.92
C ASP A 302 4.23 0.84 -1.94
N MET A 303 4.44 2.13 -2.16
CA MET A 303 3.88 3.20 -1.33
C MET A 303 2.35 3.28 -1.44
N LEU A 304 1.79 3.18 -2.65
CA LEU A 304 0.34 3.14 -2.84
C LEU A 304 -0.29 1.96 -2.07
N LYS A 305 0.33 0.79 -2.13
CA LYS A 305 -0.15 -0.40 -1.41
C LYS A 305 -0.13 -0.18 0.10
N GLY A 306 1.01 0.25 0.65
CA GLY A 306 1.13 0.48 2.09
C GLY A 306 0.13 1.50 2.63
N ARG A 307 -0.13 2.56 1.87
CA ARG A 307 -1.06 3.64 2.24
C ARG A 307 -2.53 3.30 2.05
N ALA A 308 -2.83 2.41 1.12
CA ALA A 308 -4.19 1.91 0.93
C ALA A 308 -4.64 1.06 2.12
N ASP A 309 -3.74 0.25 2.69
CA ASP A 309 -4.03 -0.60 3.86
C ASP A 309 -4.34 0.22 5.13
N MET A 310 -3.93 1.50 5.16
CA MET A 310 -4.20 2.45 6.25
C MET A 310 -5.49 3.26 6.05
N CYS A 311 -6.14 3.17 4.90
CA CYS A 311 -7.35 3.93 4.60
C CYS A 311 -8.62 3.18 5.06
N PRO A 312 -9.50 3.79 5.89
CA PRO A 312 -10.72 3.10 6.34
C PRO A 312 -11.77 2.95 5.22
N SER A 313 -11.77 3.86 4.23
CA SER A 313 -12.81 3.94 3.21
C SER A 313 -12.54 3.08 1.97
N LEU A 314 -11.28 2.75 1.69
CA LEU A 314 -10.85 2.00 0.50
C LEU A 314 -9.81 0.96 0.89
N SER A 315 -9.92 -0.23 0.30
CA SER A 315 -8.83 -1.21 0.36
C SER A 315 -7.97 -1.13 -0.89
N PHE A 316 -6.76 -1.69 -0.83
CA PHE A 316 -5.87 -1.75 -1.99
C PHE A 316 -6.51 -2.42 -3.23
N TYR A 317 -7.39 -3.41 -3.02
CA TYR A 317 -8.15 -4.03 -4.10
C TYR A 317 -9.02 -3.03 -4.89
N HIS A 318 -9.65 -2.07 -4.20
CA HIS A 318 -10.46 -1.04 -4.87
C HIS A 318 -9.58 -0.11 -5.72
N LEU A 319 -8.38 0.23 -5.25
CA LEU A 319 -7.43 1.01 -6.02
C LEU A 319 -6.94 0.23 -7.25
N MET A 320 -6.63 -1.06 -7.10
CA MET A 320 -6.26 -1.92 -8.23
C MET A 320 -7.37 -1.99 -9.30
N GLN A 321 -8.62 -2.14 -8.86
CA GLN A 321 -9.76 -2.13 -9.78
C GLN A 321 -9.89 -0.80 -10.52
N ALA A 322 -9.75 0.33 -9.82
CA ALA A 322 -9.81 1.65 -10.44
C ALA A 322 -8.64 1.89 -11.40
N ASP A 323 -7.44 1.44 -11.05
CA ASP A 323 -6.23 1.62 -11.84
C ASP A 323 -6.31 0.83 -13.15
N PHE A 324 -6.80 -0.41 -13.06
CA PHE A 324 -7.12 -1.23 -14.22
C PHE A 324 -8.26 -0.66 -15.07
N PHE A 325 -9.30 -0.13 -14.43
CA PHE A 325 -10.39 0.54 -15.12
C PHE A 325 -9.89 1.74 -15.93
N LEU A 326 -9.07 2.61 -15.33
CA LEU A 326 -8.49 3.79 -16.00
C LEU A 326 -7.55 3.40 -17.14
N TYR A 327 -6.79 2.30 -16.98
CA TYR A 327 -5.99 1.68 -18.03
C TYR A 327 -6.85 1.31 -19.23
N LEU A 328 -7.91 0.51 -19.04
CA LEU A 328 -8.82 0.12 -20.12
C LEU A 328 -9.50 1.32 -20.75
N HIS A 329 -10.01 2.24 -19.93
CA HIS A 329 -10.66 3.46 -20.40
C HIS A 329 -9.72 4.29 -21.28
N SER A 330 -8.42 4.32 -20.99
CA SER A 330 -7.44 5.08 -21.81
C SER A 330 -7.24 4.48 -23.21
N TYR A 331 -7.39 3.16 -23.37
CA TYR A 331 -7.36 2.51 -24.68
C TYR A 331 -8.68 2.66 -25.43
N LEU A 332 -9.80 2.60 -24.73
CA LEU A 332 -11.13 2.69 -25.34
C LEU A 332 -11.46 4.11 -25.78
N ASN A 333 -11.02 5.11 -25.02
CA ASN A 333 -11.43 6.51 -25.19
C ASN A 333 -10.25 7.49 -25.26
N GLY A 334 -9.02 7.01 -25.41
CA GLY A 334 -7.83 7.86 -25.48
C GLY A 334 -7.94 8.91 -26.59
N ARG A 335 -7.88 10.19 -26.21
CA ARG A 335 -7.99 11.33 -27.14
C ARG A 335 -6.66 12.01 -27.43
N GLU A 336 -5.66 11.81 -26.59
CA GLU A 336 -4.33 12.40 -26.72
C GLU A 336 -3.36 11.31 -27.18
N GLU A 337 -2.92 11.43 -28.43
CA GLU A 337 -2.07 10.42 -29.08
C GLU A 337 -0.75 10.26 -28.31
N GLY A 338 -0.36 9.01 -28.04
CA GLY A 338 0.86 8.70 -27.28
C GLY A 338 0.74 8.80 -25.75
N HIS A 339 -0.40 9.23 -25.20
CA HIS A 339 -0.60 9.34 -23.75
C HIS A 339 -1.63 8.33 -23.23
N LEU A 340 -1.14 7.19 -22.73
CA LEU A 340 -1.94 6.12 -22.13
C LEU A 340 -1.76 6.07 -20.62
N TRP A 341 -2.81 5.67 -19.91
CA TRP A 341 -2.73 5.43 -18.47
C TRP A 341 -1.89 4.17 -18.22
N TYR A 342 -0.81 4.25 -17.45
CA TYR A 342 -0.06 3.06 -17.02
C TYR A 342 -0.59 2.61 -15.63
N PRO A 343 -0.91 1.34 -15.35
CA PRO A 343 -1.54 0.97 -14.09
C PRO A 343 -0.53 0.48 -13.06
N VAL A 344 0.00 1.38 -12.22
CA VAL A 344 1.11 1.06 -11.28
C VAL A 344 0.77 -0.05 -10.28
N SER A 345 -0.47 -0.07 -9.79
CA SER A 345 -0.90 -0.99 -8.73
C SER A 345 -1.00 -2.44 -9.22
N LEU A 346 -1.13 -2.65 -10.54
CA LEU A 346 -1.23 -3.99 -11.12
C LEU A 346 0.08 -4.76 -11.11
N LEU A 347 1.20 -4.15 -10.67
CA LEU A 347 2.38 -4.90 -10.23
C LEU A 347 2.03 -5.99 -9.21
N TYR A 348 1.00 -5.76 -8.39
CA TYR A 348 0.53 -6.69 -7.37
C TYR A 348 -0.59 -7.61 -7.84
N THR A 349 -0.93 -7.59 -9.13
CA THR A 349 -1.73 -8.67 -9.70
C THR A 349 -0.86 -9.92 -9.74
N GLY A 350 -1.19 -10.88 -8.89
CA GLY A 350 -0.51 -12.17 -8.89
C GLY A 350 -0.95 -13.00 -10.10
N TYR A 351 -0.24 -14.10 -10.34
CA TYR A 351 -0.50 -15.07 -11.41
C TYR A 351 -1.93 -15.69 -11.40
N ARG A 352 -2.73 -15.45 -10.34
CA ARG A 352 -4.10 -15.97 -10.16
C ARG A 352 -5.08 -14.89 -9.66
N SER A 353 -4.90 -13.64 -10.04
CA SER A 353 -5.82 -12.57 -9.65
C SER A 353 -7.21 -12.78 -10.26
N ALA A 354 -8.21 -13.07 -9.43
CA ALA A 354 -9.59 -13.17 -9.85
C ALA A 354 -10.05 -11.90 -10.60
N PRO A 355 -11.07 -12.00 -11.48
CA PRO A 355 -11.65 -10.85 -12.13
C PRO A 355 -12.02 -9.75 -11.13
N PHE A 356 -11.85 -8.48 -11.53
CA PHE A 356 -12.28 -7.39 -10.67
C PHE A 356 -13.80 -7.36 -10.55
N GLU A 357 -14.29 -7.01 -9.36
CA GLU A 357 -15.70 -7.13 -8.97
C GLU A 357 -16.67 -6.50 -9.97
N ILE A 358 -16.41 -5.28 -10.44
CA ILE A 358 -17.32 -4.60 -11.40
C ILE A 358 -17.43 -5.36 -12.73
N PHE A 359 -16.36 -6.01 -13.17
CA PHE A 359 -16.37 -6.79 -14.41
C PHE A 359 -16.98 -8.17 -14.18
N ALA A 360 -16.69 -8.81 -13.04
CA ALA A 360 -17.34 -10.05 -12.64
C ALA A 360 -18.87 -9.89 -12.54
N ARG A 361 -19.35 -8.79 -11.94
CA ARG A 361 -20.78 -8.46 -11.86
C ARG A 361 -21.41 -8.17 -13.22
N SER A 362 -20.61 -7.67 -14.17
CA SER A 362 -21.01 -7.46 -15.57
C SER A 362 -21.26 -8.75 -16.34
N GLN A 363 -21.21 -9.92 -15.70
CA GLN A 363 -21.87 -11.11 -16.21
C GLN A 363 -23.38 -10.88 -16.46
N SER A 364 -24.05 -10.08 -15.61
CA SER A 364 -25.42 -9.64 -15.85
C SER A 364 -25.46 -8.47 -16.84
N THR A 365 -26.32 -8.58 -17.84
CA THR A 365 -26.50 -7.56 -18.87
C THR A 365 -27.04 -6.27 -18.26
N ALA A 366 -28.04 -6.36 -17.37
CA ALA A 366 -28.56 -5.19 -16.66
C ALA A 366 -27.48 -4.44 -15.85
N TYR A 367 -26.53 -5.15 -15.25
CA TYR A 367 -25.41 -4.52 -14.55
C TYR A 367 -24.45 -3.82 -15.52
N PHE A 368 -24.07 -4.51 -16.60
CA PHE A 368 -23.18 -3.95 -17.61
C PHE A 368 -23.77 -2.69 -18.24
N GLU A 369 -25.08 -2.64 -18.48
CA GLU A 369 -25.77 -1.46 -19.02
C GLU A 369 -25.63 -0.22 -18.14
N ARG A 370 -25.51 -0.37 -16.81
CA ARG A 370 -25.17 0.74 -15.90
C ARG A 370 -23.68 1.07 -15.95
N MET A 371 -22.81 0.05 -15.91
CA MET A 371 -21.36 0.21 -15.82
C MET A 371 -20.74 0.77 -17.12
N LYS A 372 -21.29 0.43 -18.30
CA LYS A 372 -20.77 0.87 -19.60
C LYS A 372 -20.75 2.40 -19.77
N VAL A 373 -21.62 3.12 -19.05
CA VAL A 373 -21.62 4.58 -18.98
C VAL A 373 -20.29 5.11 -18.45
N ALA A 374 -19.77 4.50 -17.37
CA ALA A 374 -18.46 4.86 -16.83
C ALA A 374 -17.32 4.54 -17.82
N LEU A 375 -17.43 3.42 -18.54
CA LEU A 375 -16.45 3.03 -19.56
C LEU A 375 -16.50 3.89 -20.83
N GLY A 376 -17.55 4.69 -21.03
CA GLY A 376 -17.73 5.46 -22.26
C GLY A 376 -17.99 4.60 -23.50
N VAL A 377 -18.60 3.42 -23.35
CA VAL A 377 -18.88 2.50 -24.48
C VAL A 377 -20.36 2.20 -24.61
N GLU A 378 -20.83 2.04 -25.86
CA GLU A 378 -22.23 1.74 -26.16
C GLU A 378 -22.59 0.25 -25.98
N SER A 379 -21.60 -0.63 -26.13
CA SER A 379 -21.79 -2.08 -26.04
C SER A 379 -20.51 -2.77 -25.55
N LYS A 380 -20.55 -4.11 -25.38
CA LYS A 380 -19.37 -4.90 -25.03
C LYS A 380 -18.36 -5.08 -26.17
N VAL A 381 -18.73 -4.73 -27.42
CA VAL A 381 -17.90 -4.99 -28.61
C VAL A 381 -16.51 -4.35 -28.50
N PRO A 382 -16.35 -3.05 -28.15
CA PRO A 382 -15.03 -2.44 -28.01
C PRO A 382 -14.13 -3.13 -26.97
N LEU A 383 -14.70 -3.61 -25.88
CA LEU A 383 -13.98 -4.39 -24.85
C LEU A 383 -13.49 -5.74 -25.39
N VAL A 384 -14.34 -6.45 -26.14
CA VAL A 384 -13.99 -7.74 -26.76
C VAL A 384 -12.89 -7.55 -27.80
N GLU A 385 -13.01 -6.52 -28.64
CA GLU A 385 -11.99 -6.17 -29.64
C GLU A 385 -10.65 -5.85 -28.98
N LEU A 386 -10.65 -4.98 -27.96
CA LEU A 386 -9.45 -4.63 -27.19
C LEU A 386 -8.80 -5.87 -26.55
N CYS A 387 -9.58 -6.79 -25.98
CA CYS A 387 -9.06 -8.06 -25.48
C CYS A 387 -8.46 -8.93 -26.59
N GLY A 388 -9.04 -8.92 -27.78
CA GLY A 388 -8.48 -9.58 -28.97
C GLY A 388 -7.14 -8.99 -29.40
N GLU A 389 -6.96 -7.68 -29.31
CA GLU A 389 -5.68 -7.01 -29.60
C GLU A 389 -4.58 -7.41 -28.59
N PHE A 390 -4.93 -7.54 -27.31
CA PHE A 390 -4.01 -8.09 -26.30
C PHE A 390 -3.67 -9.57 -26.57
N ALA A 391 -4.65 -10.39 -26.94
CA ALA A 391 -4.44 -11.81 -27.18
C ALA A 391 -3.57 -12.09 -28.43
N THR A 392 -3.67 -11.23 -29.45
CA THR A 392 -2.85 -11.31 -30.66
C THR A 392 -1.46 -10.69 -30.51
N GLY A 393 -1.19 -10.01 -29.38
CA GLY A 393 0.08 -9.32 -29.13
C GLY A 393 0.24 -8.00 -29.90
N LYS A 394 -0.85 -7.47 -30.49
CA LYS A 394 -0.84 -6.14 -31.13
C LYS A 394 -0.62 -5.04 -30.09
N ILE A 395 -1.21 -5.21 -28.90
CA ILE A 395 -0.95 -4.39 -27.72
C ILE A 395 -0.32 -5.28 -26.66
N GLU A 396 0.81 -4.84 -26.10
CA GLU A 396 1.41 -5.55 -24.96
C GLU A 396 0.92 -4.95 -23.64
N PRO A 397 0.45 -5.78 -22.68
CA PRO A 397 0.18 -5.29 -21.34
C PRO A 397 1.48 -4.88 -20.63
N PRO A 398 1.39 -3.98 -19.63
CA PRO A 398 2.47 -3.64 -18.71
C PRO A 398 3.26 -4.85 -18.19
N LYS A 399 4.59 -4.74 -18.19
CA LYS A 399 5.50 -5.77 -17.68
C LYS A 399 6.38 -5.20 -16.57
N TRP A 400 6.50 -5.92 -15.47
CA TRP A 400 7.42 -5.62 -14.37
C TRP A 400 8.43 -6.76 -14.20
N GLY A 401 9.41 -6.81 -15.10
CA GLY A 401 10.29 -7.97 -15.24
C GLY A 401 9.54 -9.12 -15.89
N PHE A 402 9.37 -10.23 -15.16
CA PHE A 402 8.62 -11.40 -15.64
C PHE A 402 7.14 -11.37 -15.27
N GLU A 403 6.71 -10.40 -14.46
CA GLU A 403 5.34 -10.24 -14.01
C GLU A 403 4.55 -9.36 -15.00
N SER A 404 3.32 -9.78 -15.31
CA SER A 404 2.36 -9.08 -16.15
C SER A 404 0.96 -9.61 -15.82
N PHE A 405 -0.08 -8.94 -16.28
CA PHE A 405 -1.47 -9.39 -16.14
C PHE A 405 -2.12 -9.72 -17.48
N SER A 406 -3.23 -10.46 -17.43
CA SER A 406 -4.11 -10.70 -18.56
C SER A 406 -5.37 -9.83 -18.45
N PRO A 407 -5.54 -8.80 -19.30
CA PRO A 407 -6.75 -7.98 -19.30
C PRO A 407 -8.03 -8.81 -19.48
N ALA A 408 -8.02 -9.78 -20.39
CA ALA A 408 -9.16 -10.66 -20.66
C ALA A 408 -9.61 -11.44 -19.41
N TYR A 409 -8.64 -11.91 -18.60
CA TYR A 409 -8.94 -12.61 -17.35
C TYR A 409 -9.50 -11.65 -16.29
N LEU A 410 -8.91 -10.47 -16.12
CA LEU A 410 -9.36 -9.48 -15.14
C LEU A 410 -10.75 -8.88 -15.46
N ILE A 411 -11.14 -8.87 -16.74
CA ILE A 411 -12.48 -8.48 -17.22
C ILE A 411 -13.49 -9.65 -17.13
N ALA A 412 -13.04 -10.89 -16.98
CA ALA A 412 -13.87 -12.09 -17.15
C ALA A 412 -14.63 -12.10 -18.50
N ILE A 413 -13.90 -11.81 -19.59
CA ILE A 413 -14.48 -11.54 -20.91
C ILE A 413 -15.43 -12.65 -21.40
N ASP A 414 -15.13 -13.91 -21.10
CA ASP A 414 -15.93 -15.09 -21.48
C ASP A 414 -17.33 -15.11 -20.86
N THR A 415 -17.50 -14.45 -19.72
CA THR A 415 -18.77 -14.39 -18.99
C THR A 415 -19.51 -13.07 -19.15
N LEU A 416 -18.91 -12.07 -19.82
CA LEU A 416 -19.44 -10.72 -19.95
C LEU A 416 -20.78 -10.69 -20.71
N CYS A 417 -21.82 -10.16 -20.05
CA CYS A 417 -23.21 -10.15 -20.52
C CYS A 417 -23.69 -11.52 -21.02
N THR A 418 -23.46 -12.57 -20.24
CA THR A 418 -23.98 -13.93 -20.53
C THR A 418 -25.25 -14.25 -19.77
N LYS A 419 -25.57 -13.48 -18.73
CA LYS A 419 -26.82 -13.57 -17.97
C LYS A 419 -27.66 -12.30 -18.22
N PRO A 420 -29.00 -12.41 -18.17
CA PRO A 420 -29.88 -11.24 -18.29
C PRO A 420 -29.59 -10.17 -17.23
#